data_AF-A0A6M1R479-F1
#
_entry.id   AF-A0A6M1R479-F1
#
_cell.length_a   1.000
_cell.length_b   1.000
_cell.length_c   1.000
_cell.angle_alpha   90.00
_cell.angle_beta   90.00
_cell.angle_gamma   90.00
#
_symmetry.space_group_name_H-M   'P 1'
#
loop_
_entity.id
_entity.type
_entity.pdbx_description
1 polymer ?
#
loop_
_entity_poly.entity_id
_entity_poly.type
_entity_poly.pdbx_seq_one_letter_code
_entity_poly.pdbx_strand_id
1 'polypeptide(L)'
;MGTGIDLLLRARSADADSWPSMFGPEASGPVDAVDRPAIVATLLTERHAGDLDLLRAVTAYEIASRKEAGDGCGDVLLACCWMLFCDGRLEDVPLIWRAKNINFDAYCYIDAALLLPQGLDASIALAARAGVDDLLAYLQRLLPGDMVEEITSWRTSSFFAACPPPTSETVDLAAWLRDD
;
A
#
# COMPACT_ATOMS: atom_id res chain seq x y z
N MET A 1 7.78 24.02 5.26
CA MET A 1 8.20 22.73 4.68
C MET A 1 8.84 21.96 5.81
N GLY A 2 8.34 20.76 6.07
CA GLY A 2 8.88 19.85 7.07
C GLY A 2 9.49 18.65 6.38
N THR A 3 10.17 17.81 7.15
CA THR A 3 10.74 16.57 6.64
C THR A 3 9.70 15.44 6.61
N GLY A 4 10.00 14.36 5.88
CA GLY A 4 9.17 13.14 5.92
C GLY A 4 8.96 12.61 7.33
N ILE A 5 10.00 12.64 8.17
CA ILE A 5 9.93 12.17 9.55
C ILE A 5 9.04 13.07 10.43
N ASP A 6 9.07 14.40 10.25
CA ASP A 6 8.19 15.31 10.97
C ASP A 6 6.72 15.01 10.64
N LEU A 7 6.45 14.76 9.36
CA LEU A 7 5.14 14.44 8.85
C LEU A 7 4.64 13.08 9.36
N LEU A 8 5.50 12.06 9.39
CA LEU A 8 5.17 10.74 9.95
C LEU A 8 4.91 10.81 11.47
N LEU A 9 5.74 11.55 12.22
CA LEU A 9 5.53 11.74 13.66
C LEU A 9 4.22 12.46 13.96
N ARG A 10 3.84 13.43 13.13
CA ARG A 10 2.53 14.08 13.21
C ARG A 10 1.39 13.10 12.97
N ALA A 11 1.48 12.26 11.94
CA ALA A 11 0.48 11.24 11.64
C ALA A 11 0.32 10.19 12.75
N ARG A 12 1.44 9.76 13.36
CA ARG A 12 1.46 8.84 14.51
C ARG A 12 0.85 9.44 15.78
N SER A 13 1.01 10.74 15.96
CA SER A 13 0.44 11.47 17.12
C SER A 13 -1.02 11.84 16.92
N ALA A 14 -1.55 11.64 15.72
CA ALA A 14 -2.91 11.97 15.36
C ALA A 14 -3.87 10.83 15.69
N ASP A 15 -5.12 11.17 15.97
CA ASP A 15 -6.18 10.16 16.08
C ASP A 15 -6.54 9.61 14.69
N ALA A 16 -6.95 8.35 14.61
CA ALA A 16 -7.35 7.71 13.36
C ALA A 16 -8.48 8.48 12.65
N ASP A 17 -9.37 9.10 13.43
CA ASP A 17 -10.46 9.96 12.94
C ASP A 17 -9.96 11.23 12.23
N SER A 18 -8.70 11.63 12.44
CA SER A 18 -8.10 12.81 11.83
C SER A 18 -7.29 12.52 10.57
N TRP A 19 -6.89 11.26 10.34
CA TRP A 19 -6.21 10.81 9.12
C TRP A 19 -6.95 11.16 7.82
N PRO A 20 -8.30 11.12 7.73
CA PRO A 20 -9.02 11.63 6.58
C PRO A 20 -8.66 13.06 6.17
N SER A 21 -8.45 13.94 7.13
CA SER A 21 -8.06 15.33 6.86
C SER A 21 -6.58 15.48 6.47
N MET A 22 -5.75 14.48 6.79
CA MET A 22 -4.32 14.45 6.49
C MET A 22 -4.01 13.82 5.12
N PHE A 23 -4.84 12.86 4.70
CA PHE A 23 -4.62 12.06 3.49
C PHE A 23 -5.71 12.22 2.44
N GLY A 24 -6.91 12.64 2.84
CA GLY A 24 -8.08 12.75 2.00
C GLY A 24 -8.27 14.14 1.39
N PRO A 25 -9.28 14.30 0.52
CA PRO A 25 -9.54 15.54 -0.24
C PRO A 25 -10.18 16.67 0.59
N GLU A 26 -10.30 16.56 1.91
CA GLU A 26 -11.15 17.44 2.73
C GLU A 26 -10.52 18.78 3.17
N ALA A 27 -9.70 19.41 2.34
CA ALA A 27 -9.34 20.81 2.55
C ALA A 27 -9.30 21.56 1.22
N SER A 28 -9.88 22.75 1.20
CA SER A 28 -9.72 23.72 0.11
C SER A 28 -8.23 24.06 -0.03
N GLY A 29 -7.55 23.30 -0.87
CA GLY A 29 -6.15 23.38 -1.26
C GLY A 29 -5.95 22.46 -2.47
N PRO A 30 -4.87 22.64 -3.26
CA PRO A 30 -4.62 21.76 -4.40
C PRO A 30 -4.52 20.31 -3.92
N VAL A 31 -5.20 19.40 -4.62
CA VAL A 31 -5.02 17.94 -4.50
C VAL A 31 -3.53 17.54 -4.68
N ASP A 32 -2.76 18.44 -5.30
CA ASP A 32 -1.31 18.41 -5.48
C ASP A 32 -0.49 19.05 -4.34
N ALA A 33 -1.04 19.26 -3.14
CA ALA A 33 -0.33 19.79 -1.96
C ALA A 33 0.15 18.71 -0.95
N VAL A 34 0.33 17.49 -1.46
CA VAL A 34 1.35 16.48 -1.11
C VAL A 34 1.75 16.28 0.37
N ASP A 35 1.06 15.34 1.04
CA ASP A 35 1.62 14.62 2.19
C ASP A 35 1.55 13.08 2.03
N ARG A 36 0.61 12.52 1.24
CA ARG A 36 0.44 11.05 1.09
C ARG A 36 1.69 10.33 0.55
N PRO A 37 2.25 10.70 -0.63
CA PRO A 37 3.42 9.98 -1.15
C PRO A 37 4.64 10.15 -0.26
N ALA A 38 4.80 11.33 0.37
CA ALA A 38 5.87 11.56 1.33
C ALA A 38 5.74 10.66 2.58
N ILE A 39 4.52 10.50 3.11
CA ILE A 39 4.25 9.56 4.22
C ILE A 39 4.52 8.12 3.81
N VAL A 40 4.07 7.70 2.63
CA VAL A 40 4.33 6.34 2.13
C VAL A 40 5.83 6.11 1.95
N ALA A 41 6.56 7.06 1.36
CA ALA A 41 8.02 6.99 1.22
C ALA A 41 8.73 6.93 2.59
N THR A 42 8.28 7.73 3.56
CA THR A 42 8.83 7.70 4.91
C THR A 42 8.53 6.36 5.61
N LEU A 43 7.35 5.77 5.40
CA LEU A 43 7.01 4.44 5.90
C LEU A 43 7.87 3.33 5.27
N LEU A 44 8.38 3.50 4.05
CA LEU A 44 9.29 2.50 3.46
C LEU A 44 10.59 2.35 4.26
N THR A 45 11.04 3.42 4.94
CA THR A 45 12.32 3.46 5.66
C THR A 45 12.17 3.42 7.19
N GLU A 46 11.13 4.04 7.75
CA GLU A 46 10.97 4.26 9.20
C GLU A 46 9.77 3.57 9.83
N ARG A 47 9.11 2.66 9.09
CA ARG A 47 7.95 1.93 9.60
C ARG A 47 8.30 1.00 10.75
N HIS A 48 7.42 0.98 11.74
CA HIS A 48 7.42 0.01 12.83
C HIS A 48 6.05 -0.66 12.98
N ALA A 49 5.95 -1.69 13.81
CA ALA A 49 4.71 -2.47 14.00
C ALA A 49 3.48 -1.63 14.39
N GLY A 50 3.66 -0.49 15.07
CA GLY A 50 2.58 0.43 15.43
C GLY A 50 1.98 1.24 14.27
N ASP A 51 2.58 1.20 13.07
CA ASP A 51 2.11 1.99 11.91
C ASP A 51 1.13 1.22 11.02
N LEU A 52 0.77 -0.01 11.39
CA LEU A 52 -0.03 -0.86 10.50
C LEU A 52 -1.40 -0.25 10.19
N ASP A 53 -2.06 0.33 11.18
CA ASP A 53 -3.36 0.99 10.98
C ASP A 53 -3.23 2.27 10.14
N LEU A 54 -2.12 3.00 10.32
CA LEU A 54 -1.78 4.16 9.49
C LEU A 54 -1.56 3.74 8.03
N LEU A 55 -0.81 2.66 7.81
CA LEU A 55 -0.55 2.10 6.49
C LEU A 55 -1.86 1.64 5.82
N ARG A 56 -2.74 0.97 6.55
CA ARG A 56 -4.07 0.57 6.04
C ARG A 56 -4.90 1.77 5.65
N ALA A 57 -4.91 2.82 6.48
CA ALA A 57 -5.66 4.04 6.21
C ALA A 57 -5.16 4.74 4.95
N VAL A 58 -3.85 4.99 4.82
CA VAL A 58 -3.28 5.62 3.63
C VAL A 58 -3.48 4.76 2.38
N THR A 59 -3.41 3.43 2.49
CA THR A 59 -3.73 2.51 1.39
C THR A 59 -5.18 2.66 0.94
N ALA A 60 -6.13 2.70 1.88
CA ALA A 60 -7.55 2.88 1.56
C ALA A 60 -7.84 4.24 0.88
N TYR A 61 -7.13 5.30 1.28
CA TYR A 61 -7.20 6.60 0.61
C TYR A 61 -6.67 6.53 -0.81
N GLU A 62 -5.52 5.89 -1.02
CA GLU A 62 -4.92 5.80 -2.36
C GLU A 62 -5.82 4.99 -3.30
N ILE A 63 -6.40 3.87 -2.83
CA ILE A 63 -7.41 3.10 -3.58
C ILE A 63 -8.59 3.98 -4.02
N ALA A 64 -9.14 4.79 -3.11
CA ALA A 64 -10.26 5.67 -3.41
C ALA A 64 -9.88 6.75 -4.43
N SER A 65 -8.73 7.41 -4.21
CA SER A 65 -8.20 8.47 -5.06
C SER A 65 -7.95 7.98 -6.49
N ARG A 66 -7.30 6.83 -6.65
CA ARG A 66 -6.99 6.25 -7.97
C ARG A 66 -8.25 5.80 -8.71
N LYS A 67 -9.19 5.20 -7.98
CA LYS A 67 -10.49 4.83 -8.55
C LYS A 67 -11.28 6.04 -9.07
N GLU A 68 -11.22 7.17 -8.37
CA GLU A 68 -11.89 8.41 -8.78
C GLU A 68 -11.19 9.09 -9.96
N ALA A 69 -9.86 9.16 -9.93
CA ALA A 69 -9.07 9.75 -11.01
C ALA A 69 -9.09 8.91 -12.29
N GLY A 70 -9.31 7.60 -12.18
CA GLY A 70 -9.25 6.66 -13.31
C GLY A 70 -7.84 6.50 -13.88
N ASP A 71 -6.82 6.85 -13.09
CA ASP A 71 -5.41 6.64 -13.39
C ASP A 71 -4.97 5.25 -12.95
N GLY A 72 -3.84 4.75 -13.47
CA GLY A 72 -3.35 3.39 -13.20
C GLY A 72 -2.99 3.12 -11.73
N CYS A 73 -2.24 2.05 -11.47
CA CYS A 73 -1.83 1.72 -10.09
C CYS A 73 -1.03 2.86 -9.43
N GLY A 74 0.04 3.27 -10.13
CA GLY A 74 1.08 4.14 -9.60
C GLY A 74 1.86 3.54 -8.42
N ASP A 75 3.05 4.07 -8.23
CA ASP A 75 4.04 3.56 -7.29
C ASP A 75 3.65 3.73 -5.82
N VAL A 76 2.86 4.77 -5.52
CA VAL A 76 2.31 5.00 -4.17
C VAL A 76 1.41 3.84 -3.75
N LEU A 77 0.53 3.36 -4.64
CA LEU A 77 -0.38 2.25 -4.32
C LEU A 77 0.37 0.92 -4.28
N LEU A 78 1.34 0.72 -5.17
CA LEU A 78 2.19 -0.46 -5.15
C LEU A 78 3.01 -0.53 -3.85
N ALA A 79 3.64 0.57 -3.44
CA ALA A 79 4.41 0.66 -2.20
C ALA A 79 3.55 0.32 -0.97
N CYS A 80 2.32 0.85 -0.91
CA CYS A 80 1.35 0.51 0.11
C CYS A 80 1.07 -1.01 0.15
N CYS A 81 0.73 -1.61 -0.99
CA CYS A 81 0.41 -3.04 -1.08
C CYS A 81 1.61 -3.92 -0.75
N TRP A 82 2.80 -3.55 -1.23
CA TRP A 82 4.05 -4.26 -0.94
C TRP A 82 4.38 -4.23 0.55
N MET A 83 4.24 -3.06 1.21
CA MET A 83 4.45 -2.95 2.64
C MET A 83 3.47 -3.82 3.44
N LEU A 84 2.18 -3.85 3.09
CA LEU A 84 1.18 -4.72 3.74
C LEU A 84 1.54 -6.19 3.56
N PHE A 85 1.93 -6.60 2.35
CA PHE A 85 2.42 -7.95 2.08
C PHE A 85 3.65 -8.31 2.93
N CYS A 86 4.60 -7.39 3.07
CA CYS A 86 5.80 -7.57 3.90
C CYS A 86 5.51 -7.65 5.40
N ASP A 87 4.44 -7.03 5.92
CA ASP A 87 4.01 -7.22 7.32
C ASP A 87 3.46 -8.64 7.56
N GLY A 88 2.97 -9.29 6.50
CA GLY A 88 2.63 -10.71 6.53
C GLY A 88 1.25 -11.02 7.14
N ARG A 89 0.38 -10.03 7.31
CA ARG A 89 -0.95 -10.19 7.93
C ARG A 89 -1.97 -10.64 6.90
N LEU A 90 -2.66 -11.74 7.18
CA LEU A 90 -3.73 -12.22 6.31
C LEU A 90 -4.90 -11.22 6.27
N GLU A 91 -5.13 -10.50 7.36
CA GLU A 91 -6.20 -9.51 7.48
C GLU A 91 -6.11 -8.39 6.44
N ASP A 92 -4.94 -8.18 5.82
CA ASP A 92 -4.69 -7.13 4.83
C ASP A 92 -4.96 -7.58 3.39
N VAL A 93 -5.05 -8.88 3.13
CA VAL A 93 -5.28 -9.42 1.76
C VAL A 93 -6.55 -8.86 1.11
N PRO A 94 -7.71 -8.67 1.80
CA PRO A 94 -8.88 -8.06 1.17
C PRO A 94 -8.64 -6.61 0.74
N LEU A 95 -7.79 -5.86 1.44
CA LEU A 95 -7.43 -4.50 1.08
C LEU A 95 -6.53 -4.48 -0.15
N ILE A 96 -5.52 -5.37 -0.21
CA ILE A 96 -4.66 -5.55 -1.39
C ILE A 96 -5.49 -6.03 -2.59
N TRP A 97 -6.44 -6.93 -2.38
CA TRP A 97 -7.37 -7.40 -3.41
C TRP A 97 -8.21 -6.26 -3.98
N ARG A 98 -8.74 -5.39 -3.11
CA ARG A 98 -9.46 -4.18 -3.54
C ARG A 98 -8.56 -3.26 -4.36
N ALA A 99 -7.30 -3.07 -3.96
CA ALA A 99 -6.32 -2.29 -4.72
C ALA A 99 -6.09 -2.88 -6.12
N LYS A 100 -5.85 -4.20 -6.20
CA LYS A 100 -5.65 -4.92 -7.47
C LYS A 100 -6.85 -4.79 -8.42
N ASN A 101 -8.06 -4.59 -7.92
CA ASN A 101 -9.28 -4.57 -8.73
C ASN A 101 -9.84 -3.16 -9.02
N ILE A 102 -9.08 -2.08 -8.77
CA ILE A 102 -9.58 -0.72 -9.07
C ILE A 102 -9.68 -0.45 -10.59
N ASN A 103 -8.76 -1.00 -11.39
CA ASN A 103 -8.72 -0.90 -12.85
C ASN A 103 -7.76 -1.96 -13.44
N PHE A 104 -7.65 -2.00 -14.78
CA PHE A 104 -6.81 -2.96 -15.49
C PHE A 104 -5.31 -2.82 -15.15
N ASP A 105 -4.81 -1.58 -15.08
CA ASP A 105 -3.39 -1.33 -14.79
C ASP A 105 -3.02 -1.84 -13.41
N ALA A 106 -3.81 -1.54 -12.37
CA ALA A 106 -3.63 -2.08 -11.03
C ALA A 106 -3.75 -3.60 -10.99
N TYR A 107 -4.64 -4.18 -11.79
CA TYR A 107 -4.80 -5.63 -11.88
C TYR A 107 -3.55 -6.30 -12.44
N CYS A 108 -2.88 -5.68 -13.40
CA CYS A 108 -1.62 -6.18 -13.96
C CYS A 108 -0.41 -5.87 -13.09
N TYR A 109 -0.39 -4.70 -12.44
CA TYR A 109 0.79 -4.18 -11.74
C TYR A 109 0.95 -4.75 -10.32
N ILE A 110 -0.15 -4.97 -9.59
CA ILE A 110 -0.13 -5.60 -8.27
C ILE A 110 -0.06 -7.12 -8.45
N ASP A 111 1.09 -7.72 -8.18
CA ASP A 111 1.32 -9.16 -8.37
C ASP A 111 0.40 -10.03 -7.49
N ALA A 112 0.05 -11.21 -7.99
CA ALA A 112 -0.70 -12.21 -7.23
C ALA A 112 0.02 -12.63 -5.93
N ALA A 113 1.36 -12.62 -5.93
CA ALA A 113 2.18 -12.95 -4.76
C ALA A 113 1.88 -12.06 -3.55
N LEU A 114 1.49 -10.79 -3.77
CA LEU A 114 1.15 -9.87 -2.68
C LEU A 114 -0.14 -10.28 -1.94
N LEU A 115 -0.98 -11.11 -2.56
CA LEU A 115 -2.18 -11.68 -1.92
C LEU A 115 -1.86 -12.90 -1.05
N LEU A 116 -0.60 -13.35 -1.02
CA LEU A 116 -0.16 -14.60 -0.39
C LEU A 116 0.84 -14.39 0.75
N PRO A 117 0.59 -13.49 1.72
CA PRO A 117 1.56 -13.16 2.78
C PRO A 117 1.93 -14.35 3.68
N GLN A 118 1.10 -15.39 3.72
CA GLN A 118 1.37 -16.65 4.43
C GLN A 118 1.16 -17.88 3.52
N GLY A 119 1.23 -17.68 2.20
CA GLY A 119 0.98 -18.72 1.20
C GLY A 119 -0.48 -18.85 0.75
N LEU A 120 -0.69 -19.71 -0.24
CA LEU A 120 -1.97 -19.86 -0.96
C LEU A 120 -3.09 -20.41 -0.06
N ASP A 121 -2.85 -21.50 0.65
CA ASP A 121 -3.87 -22.16 1.49
C ASP A 121 -4.41 -21.23 2.58
N ALA A 122 -3.53 -20.48 3.23
CA ALA A 122 -3.90 -19.52 4.27
C ALA A 122 -4.78 -18.39 3.71
N SER A 123 -4.47 -17.93 2.49
CA SER A 123 -5.20 -16.86 1.80
C SER A 123 -6.56 -17.34 1.30
N ILE A 124 -6.66 -18.58 0.81
CA ILE A 124 -7.94 -19.23 0.47
C ILE A 124 -8.83 -19.36 1.71
N ALA A 125 -8.28 -19.84 2.82
CA ALA A 125 -9.02 -19.99 4.07
C ALA A 125 -9.51 -18.63 4.60
N LEU A 126 -8.70 -17.59 4.48
CA LEU A 126 -9.09 -16.21 4.77
C LEU A 126 -10.23 -15.73 3.86
N ALA A 127 -10.11 -15.89 2.53
CA ALA A 127 -11.12 -15.40 1.60
C ALA A 127 -12.48 -16.08 1.85
N ALA A 128 -12.47 -17.38 2.12
CA ALA A 128 -13.67 -18.14 2.47
C ALA A 128 -14.29 -17.67 3.79
N ARG A 129 -13.50 -17.46 4.87
CA ARG A 129 -14.05 -16.99 6.16
C ARG A 129 -14.57 -15.55 6.10
N ALA A 130 -13.95 -14.71 5.26
CA ALA A 130 -14.33 -13.31 5.11
C ALA A 130 -15.51 -13.11 4.15
N GLY A 131 -15.89 -14.13 3.38
CA GLY A 131 -16.98 -14.05 2.39
C GLY A 131 -16.63 -13.18 1.18
N VAL A 132 -15.37 -13.19 0.76
CA VAL A 132 -14.89 -12.44 -0.42
C VAL A 132 -14.81 -13.41 -1.60
N ASP A 133 -15.96 -13.67 -2.22
CA ASP A 133 -16.14 -14.76 -3.19
C ASP A 133 -15.27 -14.62 -4.46
N ASP A 134 -15.06 -13.40 -4.94
CA ASP A 134 -14.26 -13.11 -6.13
C ASP A 134 -12.76 -13.33 -5.85
N LEU A 135 -12.26 -12.91 -4.69
CA LEU A 135 -10.91 -13.23 -4.22
C LEU A 135 -10.73 -14.73 -4.06
N LEU A 136 -11.70 -15.42 -3.45
CA LEU A 136 -11.64 -16.87 -3.29
C LEU A 136 -11.54 -17.58 -4.65
N ALA A 137 -12.41 -17.21 -5.60
CA ALA A 137 -12.40 -17.76 -6.95
C ALA A 137 -11.09 -17.46 -7.69
N TYR A 138 -10.50 -16.27 -7.48
CA TYR A 138 -9.20 -15.92 -8.04
C TYR A 138 -8.09 -16.81 -7.48
N LEU A 139 -8.00 -16.92 -6.15
CA LEU A 139 -6.96 -17.71 -5.48
C LEU A 139 -7.04 -19.20 -5.84
N GLN A 140 -8.24 -19.77 -5.96
CA GLN A 140 -8.43 -21.17 -6.34
C GLN A 140 -7.94 -21.51 -7.76
N ARG A 141 -7.66 -20.50 -8.58
CA ARG A 141 -7.11 -20.67 -9.94
C ARG A 141 -5.59 -20.58 -9.97
N LEU A 142 -4.95 -20.17 -8.88
CA LEU A 142 -3.50 -20.13 -8.76
C LEU A 142 -2.96 -21.54 -8.51
N LEU A 143 -1.80 -21.85 -9.10
CA LEU A 143 -1.10 -23.12 -8.86
C LEU A 143 -0.09 -22.92 -7.72
N PRO A 144 -0.12 -23.73 -6.64
CA PRO A 144 0.72 -23.51 -5.46
C PRO A 144 2.23 -23.49 -5.75
N GLY A 145 2.70 -24.26 -6.73
CA GLY A 145 4.11 -24.35 -7.10
C GLY A 145 4.64 -23.07 -7.76
N ASP A 146 3.77 -22.34 -8.44
CA ASP A 146 4.11 -21.19 -9.30
C ASP A 146 4.14 -19.86 -8.53
N MET A 147 4.12 -19.90 -7.19
CA MET A 147 4.05 -18.69 -6.37
C MET A 147 5.17 -18.58 -5.33
N VAL A 148 5.91 -19.66 -5.04
CA VAL A 148 6.92 -19.65 -3.98
C VAL A 148 8.11 -18.77 -4.35
N GLU A 149 8.55 -18.85 -5.60
CA GLU A 149 9.67 -18.06 -6.11
C GLU A 149 9.29 -16.57 -6.18
N GLU A 150 8.07 -16.27 -6.62
CA GLU A 150 7.49 -14.94 -6.75
C GLU A 150 7.32 -14.28 -5.38
N ILE A 151 6.75 -14.98 -4.40
CA ILE A 151 6.64 -14.51 -3.01
C ILE A 151 8.03 -14.19 -2.45
N THR A 152 9.02 -15.07 -2.70
CA THR A 152 10.39 -14.87 -2.22
C THR A 152 11.06 -13.68 -2.92
N SER A 153 10.88 -13.57 -4.23
CA SER A 153 11.37 -12.46 -5.05
C SER A 153 10.82 -11.14 -4.54
N TRP A 154 9.50 -11.01 -4.36
CA TRP A 154 8.88 -9.78 -3.85
C TRP A 154 9.33 -9.40 -2.44
N ARG A 155 9.60 -10.36 -1.56
CA ARG A 155 10.08 -10.09 -0.19
C ARG A 155 11.54 -9.65 -0.13
N THR A 156 12.34 -10.11 -1.08
CA THR A 156 13.78 -9.85 -1.12
C THR A 156 14.14 -8.78 -2.15
N SER A 157 13.15 -8.28 -2.89
CA SER A 157 13.35 -7.27 -3.92
C SER A 157 13.82 -5.95 -3.33
N SER A 158 14.58 -5.22 -4.13
CA SER A 158 15.05 -3.88 -3.82
C SER A 158 14.17 -2.79 -4.42
N PHE A 159 12.88 -3.08 -4.67
CA PHE A 159 11.98 -2.24 -5.47
C PHE A 159 11.94 -0.79 -4.97
N PHE A 160 11.99 -0.61 -3.65
CA PHE A 160 12.02 0.71 -2.99
C PHE A 160 13.33 0.99 -2.23
N ALA A 161 14.41 0.26 -2.54
CA ALA A 161 15.66 0.37 -1.78
C ALA A 161 16.40 1.70 -1.97
N ALA A 162 16.11 2.43 -3.06
CA ALA A 162 16.66 3.74 -3.35
C ALA A 162 15.89 4.90 -2.68
N CYS A 163 14.93 4.60 -1.80
CA CYS A 163 14.14 5.60 -1.11
C CYS A 163 15.05 6.64 -0.42
N PRO A 164 14.83 7.96 -0.65
CA PRO A 164 15.54 8.99 0.06
C PRO A 164 15.37 8.85 1.59
N PRO A 165 16.32 9.37 2.38
CA PRO A 165 16.22 9.29 3.83
C PRO A 165 14.96 10.01 4.34
N PRO A 166 14.39 9.59 5.47
CA PRO A 166 13.17 10.17 6.02
C PRO A 166 13.35 11.64 6.46
N THR A 167 14.59 12.10 6.62
CA THR A 167 14.94 13.50 6.90
C THR A 167 14.91 14.39 5.65
N SER A 168 14.67 13.84 4.46
CA SER A 168 14.48 14.62 3.24
C SER A 168 13.20 15.44 3.31
N GLU A 169 13.14 16.51 2.51
CA GLU A 169 11.95 17.35 2.38
C GLU A 169 10.77 16.53 1.84
N THR A 170 9.56 16.81 2.31
CA THR A 170 8.36 16.07 1.88
C THR A 170 8.13 16.13 0.38
N VAL A 171 8.48 17.26 -0.26
CA VAL A 171 8.37 17.42 -1.72
C VAL A 171 9.30 16.48 -2.47
N ASP A 172 10.52 16.26 -1.97
CA ASP A 172 11.52 15.41 -2.62
C ASP A 172 11.13 13.93 -2.49
N LEU A 173 10.68 13.52 -1.30
CA LEU A 173 10.18 12.16 -1.05
C LEU A 173 8.97 11.84 -1.95
N ALA A 174 8.08 12.81 -2.10
CA ALA A 174 6.88 12.62 -2.89
C ALA A 174 7.11 12.70 -4.40
N ALA A 175 8.11 13.48 -4.85
CA ALA A 175 8.54 13.44 -6.24
C ALA A 175 9.17 12.09 -6.55
N TRP A 176 10.09 11.63 -5.70
CA TRP A 176 10.75 10.33 -5.86
C TRP A 176 9.74 9.18 -6.00
N LEU A 177 8.75 9.08 -5.10
CA LEU A 177 7.78 7.97 -5.16
C LEU A 177 6.77 8.07 -6.33
N ARG A 178 6.70 9.20 -7.03
CA ARG A 178 5.81 9.35 -8.20
C ARG A 178 6.52 9.09 -9.53
N ASP A 179 7.82 9.29 -9.56
CA ASP A 179 8.63 9.35 -10.78
C ASP A 179 9.54 8.11 -10.98
N ASP A 180 9.57 7.17 -10.04
CA ASP A 180 10.25 5.86 -10.18
C ASP A 180 9.42 4.83 -11.01
#